data_AF-A0A5C8MN36-F1
#
_entry.id   AF-A0A5C8MN36-F1
#
_cell.length_a   1.000
_cell.length_b   1.000
_cell.length_c   1.000
_cell.angle_alpha   90.00
_cell.angle_beta   90.00
_cell.angle_gamma   90.00
#
_symmetry.space_group_name_H-M   'P 1'
#
loop_
_entity.id
_entity.type
_entity.pdbx_description
1 polymer ?
#
loop_
_entity_poly.entity_id
_entity_poly.type
_entity_poly.pdbx_seq_one_letter_code
_entity_poly.pdbx_strand_id
1 'polypeptide(L)'
;INNAVLNQMDLKFLLDLPVKAKNHNASDVKNDGQTLEWQLIPGDKNKIYMEAVVPNITNIILSIVGGLIILAGILFLALKKKHDSVTK
;
A
#
# COMPACT_ATOMS: atom_id res chain seq x y z
N ILE A 1 37.26 -17.05 -5.58
CA ILE A 1 37.03 -15.60 -5.75
C ILE A 1 37.95 -14.91 -4.74
N ASN A 2 38.74 -13.91 -5.13
CA ASN A 2 39.69 -13.26 -4.22
C ASN A 2 38.97 -12.30 -3.27
N ASN A 3 39.05 -12.54 -1.96
CA ASN A 3 38.42 -11.72 -0.93
C ASN A 3 38.87 -10.26 -0.94
N ALA A 4 40.07 -9.96 -1.44
CA ALA A 4 40.60 -8.61 -1.54
C ALA A 4 39.81 -7.72 -2.53
N VAL A 5 39.23 -8.30 -3.58
CA VAL A 5 38.39 -7.56 -4.54
C VAL A 5 36.99 -7.34 -3.95
N LEU A 6 36.44 -8.36 -3.29
CA LEU A 6 35.11 -8.28 -2.66
C LEU A 6 35.06 -7.22 -1.54
N ASN A 7 36.10 -7.13 -0.72
CA ASN A 7 36.18 -6.16 0.39
C ASN A 7 36.26 -4.69 -0.06
N GLN A 8 36.53 -4.43 -1.35
CA GLN A 8 36.57 -3.08 -1.92
C GLN A 8 35.25 -2.69 -2.60
N MET A 9 34.28 -3.60 -2.69
CA MET A 9 33.00 -3.34 -3.31
C MET A 9 32.00 -2.74 -2.31
N ASP A 10 31.44 -1.59 -2.67
CA ASP A 10 30.30 -0.98 -1.98
C ASP A 10 29.02 -1.32 -2.77
N LEU A 11 28.21 -2.23 -2.23
CA LEU A 11 26.98 -2.72 -2.87
C LEU A 11 25.76 -2.17 -2.15
N LYS A 12 24.96 -1.38 -2.87
CA LYS A 12 23.71 -0.80 -2.36
C LYS A 12 22.54 -1.32 -3.15
N PHE A 13 21.54 -1.84 -2.45
CA PHE A 13 20.25 -2.17 -3.05
C PHE A 13 19.23 -1.11 -2.66
N LEU A 14 18.67 -0.46 -3.67
CA LEU A 14 17.66 0.58 -3.54
C LEU A 14 16.34 0.04 -4.06
N LEU A 15 15.30 0.14 -3.25
CA LEU A 15 13.94 -0.19 -3.64
C LEU A 15 13.07 1.04 -3.44
N ASP A 16 12.55 1.56 -4.54
CA ASP A 16 11.60 2.67 -4.53
C ASP A 16 10.17 2.14 -4.68
N LEU A 17 9.31 2.52 -3.76
CA LEU A 17 7.93 2.05 -3.69
C LEU A 17 6.97 3.23 -3.88
N PRO A 18 5.85 3.04 -4.61
CA PRO A 18 4.82 4.06 -4.74
C PRO A 18 4.01 4.28 -3.46
N VAL A 19 4.32 3.53 -2.39
CA VAL A 19 3.68 3.57 -1.08
C VAL A 19 4.73 3.35 0.00
N LYS A 20 4.49 3.89 1.20
CA LYS A 20 5.38 3.67 2.34
C LYS A 20 5.37 2.20 2.76
N ALA A 21 6.55 1.68 3.08
CA ALA A 21 6.66 0.37 3.70
C ALA A 21 6.09 0.41 5.13
N LYS A 22 5.41 -0.67 5.53
CA LYS A 22 4.88 -0.87 6.89
C LYS A 22 5.98 -1.34 7.84
N ASN A 23 6.76 -2.34 7.41
CA ASN A 23 7.89 -2.90 8.14
C ASN A 23 9.04 -3.15 7.16
N HIS A 24 10.29 -3.04 7.61
CA HIS A 24 11.46 -3.36 6.80
C HIS A 24 12.70 -3.58 7.68
N ASN A 25 13.74 -4.19 7.11
CA ASN A 25 15.08 -4.26 7.70
C ASN A 25 16.13 -3.43 6.93
N ALA A 26 15.69 -2.42 6.17
CA ALA A 26 16.55 -1.50 5.44
C ALA A 26 17.57 -0.80 6.36
N SER A 27 18.78 -0.59 5.84
CA SER A 27 19.86 0.15 6.50
C SER A 27 19.57 1.65 6.56
N ASP A 28 18.86 2.18 5.56
CA ASP A 28 18.46 3.58 5.48
C ASP A 28 17.10 3.72 4.77
N VAL A 29 16.42 4.83 5.05
CA VAL A 29 15.08 5.15 4.56
C VAL A 29 15.05 6.58 4.04
N LYS A 30 14.66 6.75 2.78
CA LYS A 30 14.64 8.03 2.07
C LYS A 30 13.24 8.34 1.53
N ASN A 31 13.06 9.57 1.04
CA ASN A 31 11.82 10.02 0.40
C ASN A 31 10.57 9.77 1.25
N ASP A 32 10.65 10.12 2.54
CA ASP A 32 9.55 9.99 3.51
C ASP A 32 9.03 8.55 3.67
N GLY A 33 9.92 7.54 3.58
CA GLY A 33 9.56 6.14 3.78
C GLY A 33 9.24 5.35 2.52
N GLN A 34 9.38 5.97 1.34
CA GLN A 34 9.09 5.33 0.05
C GLN A 34 10.29 4.62 -0.56
N THR A 35 11.49 5.10 -0.27
CA THR A 35 12.72 4.51 -0.79
C THR A 35 13.49 3.83 0.34
N LEU A 36 13.73 2.53 0.20
CA LEU A 36 14.46 1.71 1.15
C LEU A 36 15.84 1.36 0.59
N GLU A 37 16.88 1.51 1.40
CA GLU A 37 18.26 1.20 1.04
C GLU A 37 18.85 0.12 1.94
N TRP A 38 19.49 -0.88 1.34
CA TRP A 38 20.28 -1.88 2.04
C TRP A 38 21.74 -1.80 1.62
N GLN A 39 22.62 -1.76 2.62
CA GLN A 39 24.04 -2.00 2.45
C GLN A 39 24.30 -3.51 2.41
N LEU A 40 24.80 -4.02 1.28
CA LEU A 40 25.02 -5.44 1.08
C LEU A 40 26.48 -5.81 1.32
N ILE A 41 26.70 -6.93 2.00
CA ILE A 41 28.02 -7.53 2.21
C ILE A 41 28.32 -8.42 0.98
N PRO A 42 29.32 -8.07 0.14
CA PRO A 42 29.64 -8.83 -1.05
C PRO A 42 30.09 -10.26 -0.72
N GLY A 43 29.53 -11.25 -1.39
CA GLY A 43 29.85 -12.66 -1.16
C GLY A 43 29.12 -13.32 0.01
N ASP A 44 28.31 -12.56 0.77
CA ASP A 44 27.48 -13.09 1.85
C ASP A 44 25.98 -13.13 1.47
N LYS A 45 25.20 -13.89 2.25
CA LYS A 45 23.74 -13.96 2.13
C LYS A 45 23.09 -12.79 2.86
N ASN A 46 22.82 -11.73 2.11
CA ASN A 46 22.11 -10.56 2.61
C ASN A 46 20.60 -10.83 2.70
N LYS A 47 20.03 -10.76 3.91
CA LYS A 47 18.58 -10.87 4.11
C LYS A 47 17.91 -9.53 3.82
N ILE A 48 17.03 -9.51 2.84
CA ILE A 48 16.21 -8.34 2.49
C ILE A 48 14.77 -8.68 2.85
N TYR A 49 14.17 -7.86 3.71
CA TYR A 49 12.80 -8.03 4.17
C TYR A 49 12.09 -6.68 4.23
N MET A 50 10.89 -6.65 3.67
CA MET A 50 9.98 -5.52 3.78
C MET A 50 8.54 -5.98 3.57
N GLU A 51 7.62 -5.29 4.24
CA GLU A 51 6.18 -5.43 4.12
C GLU A 51 5.60 -4.09 3.69
N ALA A 52 4.72 -4.09 2.70
CA ALA A 52 3.95 -2.94 2.28
C ALA A 52 2.46 -3.27 2.30
N VAL A 53 1.63 -2.28 2.58
CA VAL A 53 0.16 -2.43 2.52
C VAL A 53 -0.30 -1.92 1.17
N VAL A 54 -0.75 -2.84 0.32
CA VAL A 54 -1.37 -2.48 -0.97
C VAL A 54 -2.88 -2.43 -0.77
N PRO A 55 -3.53 -1.26 -0.96
CA PRO A 55 -4.98 -1.18 -0.87
C PRO A 55 -5.63 -2.02 -1.97
N ASN A 56 -6.65 -2.81 -1.60
CA ASN A 56 -7.44 -3.57 -2.56
C ASN A 56 -8.45 -2.64 -3.25
N ILE A 57 -8.07 -2.13 -4.44
CA ILE A 57 -8.87 -1.18 -5.21
C ILE A 57 -10.24 -1.75 -5.58
N THR A 58 -10.33 -3.05 -5.89
CA THR A 58 -11.60 -3.72 -6.21
C THR A 58 -12.58 -3.64 -5.05
N ASN A 59 -12.12 -3.94 -3.84
CA ASN A 59 -12.96 -3.88 -2.64
C ASN A 59 -13.40 -2.45 -2.31
N ILE A 60 -12.52 -1.47 -2.51
CA ILE A 60 -12.83 -0.06 -2.31
C ILE A 60 -13.95 0.38 -3.26
N ILE A 61 -13.82 0.08 -4.55
CA ILE A 61 -14.83 0.42 -5.57
C ILE A 61 -16.17 -0.26 -5.24
N LEU A 62 -16.15 -1.56 -4.94
CA LEU A 62 -17.37 -2.30 -4.56
C LEU A 62 -18.05 -1.70 -3.34
N SER A 63 -17.27 -1.29 -2.33
CA SER A 63 -17.81 -0.67 -1.11
C SER A 63 -18.49 0.66 -1.40
N ILE A 64 -17.87 1.50 -2.26
CA ILE A 64 -18.45 2.79 -2.67
C ILE A 64 -19.73 2.57 -3.45
N VAL A 65 -19.70 1.72 -4.49
CA VAL A 65 -20.87 1.46 -5.34
C VAL A 65 -22.02 0.86 -4.53
N GLY A 66 -21.75 -0.14 -3.70
CA GLY A 66 -22.73 -0.75 -2.81
C GLY A 66 -23.35 0.26 -1.85
N GLY A 67 -22.52 1.12 -1.25
CA GLY A 67 -22.98 2.20 -0.36
C GLY A 67 -23.93 3.18 -1.06
N LEU A 68 -23.59 3.58 -2.30
CA LEU A 68 -24.44 4.48 -3.10
C LEU A 68 -25.79 3.86 -3.45
N ILE A 69 -25.83 2.57 -3.80
CA ILE A 69 -27.08 1.86 -4.10
C ILE A 69 -27.98 1.81 -2.85
N ILE A 70 -27.42 1.51 -1.68
CA ILE A 70 -28.17 1.48 -0.42
C ILE A 70 -28.73 2.86 -0.09
N LEU A 71 -27.90 3.91 -0.20
CA LEU A 71 -28.33 5.30 0.01
C LEU A 71 -29.46 5.70 -0.94
N ALA A 72 -29.34 5.38 -2.23
CA ALA A 72 -30.38 5.66 -3.22
C ALA A 72 -31.69 4.92 -2.89
N GLY A 73 -31.62 3.65 -2.46
CA GLY A 73 -32.79 2.89 -2.03
C GLY A 73 -33.48 3.50 -0.81
N ILE A 74 -32.72 3.92 0.20
CA ILE A 74 -33.27 4.59 1.39
C ILE A 74 -33.94 5.91 1.01
N LEU A 75 -33.28 6.74 0.20
CA LEU A 75 -33.84 8.00 -0.28
C LEU A 75 -35.12 7.77 -1.08
N PHE A 76 -35.14 6.80 -1.98
CA PHE A 76 -36.33 6.44 -2.75
C PHE A 76 -37.50 6.06 -1.84
N LEU A 77 -37.27 5.20 -0.84
CA LEU A 77 -38.31 4.79 0.11
C LEU A 77 -38.80 5.96 0.98
N ALA A 78 -37.90 6.85 1.40
CA ALA A 78 -38.26 8.04 2.17
C ALA A 78 -39.11 9.02 1.35
N LEU A 79 -38.75 9.24 0.08
CA LEU A 79 -39.52 10.07 -0.85
C LEU A 79 -40.90 9.47 -1.14
N LYS A 80 -40.98 8.15 -1.34
CA LYS A 80 -42.26 7.45 -1.55
C LYS A 80 -43.18 7.59 -0.34
N LYS A 81 -42.68 7.39 0.88
CA LYS A 81 -43.47 7.56 2.11
C LYS A 81 -44.05 8.97 2.24
N LYS A 82 -43.28 10.00 1.88
CA LYS A 82 -43.74 11.40 1.95
C LYS A 82 -44.87 11.68 0.96
N HIS A 83 -44.82 11.10 -0.23
CA HIS A 83 -45.89 11.22 -1.22
C HIS A 83 -47.19 10.56 -0.71
N ASP A 84 -47.11 9.33 -0.20
CA ASP A 84 -48.27 8.57 0.27
C ASP A 84 -48.95 9.20 1.50
N SER A 85 -48.22 9.97 2.31
CA SER A 85 -48.79 10.74 3.44
C SER A 85 -49.49 12.05 3.06
N VAL A 86 -49.28 12.57 1.85
CA VAL A 86 -49.89 13.84 1.38
C VAL A 86 -51.18 13.60 0.58
N THR A 87 -51.39 12.38 0.06
CA THR A 87 -52.56 12.01 -0.75
C THR A 87 -53.69 11.31 0.02
N LYS A 88 -53.62 11.26 1.36
CA LYS A 88 -54.63 10.64 2.23
C LYS A 88 -55.22 11.68 3.17
#